data_AF-A0A8S9V3M5-F1
#
_entry.id   AF-A0A8S9V3M5-F1
#
_cell.length_a   1.000
_cell.length_b   1.000
_cell.length_c   1.000
_cell.angle_alpha   90.00
_cell.angle_beta   90.00
_cell.angle_gamma   90.00
#
_symmetry.space_group_name_H-M   'P 1'
#
loop_
_entity.id
_entity.type
_entity.pdbx_description
1 polymer ?
#
loop_
_entity_poly.entity_id
_entity_poly.type
_entity_poly.pdbx_seq_one_letter_code
_entity_poly.pdbx_strand_id
1 'polypeptide(L)'
;MENPADQRLQKAMSILKAKLDGAHLLIAGTAILQVKLVSNPENSVAAFPSCSSAVTSKAHSDQLSTSHYKMRRGLESVKELWEEWDVGVDGGAPVRELEERYGTKWCDADERRLFNRRRSVLNFIQQLSCEAQCYTGAGAEVATQLAVQYLDDSRKMRRKTLNWLSKNIALIHDEVKSRLIARISLDQTATRTCINRRGQPL
;
A
#
# COMPACT_ATOMS: atom_id res chain seq x y z
N MET A 1 28.79 14.90 42.85
CA MET A 1 29.34 13.68 42.21
C MET A 1 28.14 12.83 41.84
N GLU A 2 27.71 12.90 40.58
CA GLU A 2 26.58 12.09 40.11
C GLU A 2 26.98 10.62 40.03
N ASN A 3 26.05 9.74 40.42
CA ASN A 3 26.30 8.31 40.51
C ASN A 3 26.47 7.72 39.10
N PRO A 4 27.56 6.98 38.80
CA PRO A 4 27.78 6.38 37.49
C PRO A 4 26.68 5.37 37.08
N ALA A 5 25.88 4.87 38.03
CA ALA A 5 24.69 4.08 37.72
C ALA A 5 23.56 4.91 37.09
N ASP A 6 23.37 6.17 37.52
CA ASP A 6 22.30 7.04 37.04
C ASP A 6 22.54 7.46 35.58
N GLN A 7 23.80 7.72 35.20
CA GLN A 7 24.17 7.98 33.80
C GLN A 7 23.88 6.79 32.88
N ARG A 8 24.04 5.56 33.37
CA ARG A 8 23.75 4.34 32.58
C ARG A 8 22.24 4.15 32.42
N LEU A 9 21.46 4.44 33.45
CA LEU A 9 20.00 4.42 33.41
C LEU A 9 19.45 5.49 32.45
N GLN A 10 19.98 6.70 32.49
CA GLN A 10 19.52 7.80 31.63
C GLN A 10 19.86 7.56 30.16
N LYS A 11 21.03 6.96 29.88
CA LYS A 11 21.42 6.52 28.54
C LYS A 11 20.58 5.33 28.04
N ALA A 12 20.21 4.40 28.93
CA ALA A 12 19.32 3.30 28.57
C ALA A 12 17.89 3.77 28.29
N MET A 13 17.36 4.71 29.09
CA MET A 13 16.01 5.26 28.88
C MET A 13 15.90 6.08 27.60
N SER A 14 16.93 6.83 27.22
CA SER A 14 16.95 7.58 25.94
C SER A 14 16.98 6.64 24.72
N ILE A 15 17.68 5.51 24.81
CA ILE A 15 17.69 4.48 23.75
C ILE A 15 16.32 3.79 23.63
N LEU A 16 15.67 3.49 24.76
CA LEU A 16 14.33 2.90 24.77
C LEU A 16 13.27 3.87 24.22
N LYS A 17 13.37 5.16 24.53
CA LYS A 17 12.48 6.20 23.99
C LYS A 17 12.59 6.30 22.47
N ALA A 18 13.82 6.29 21.92
CA ALA A 18 14.06 6.31 20.48
C ALA A 18 13.54 5.05 19.76
N LYS A 19 13.48 3.89 20.44
CA LYS A 19 12.96 2.65 19.88
C LYS A 19 11.43 2.54 19.94
N LEU A 20 10.79 3.27 20.86
CA LEU A 20 9.34 3.34 20.98
C LEU A 20 8.73 4.31 19.95
N ASP A 21 9.39 5.43 19.67
CA ASP A 21 8.92 6.40 18.65
C ASP A 21 9.08 5.87 17.21
N GLY A 22 9.92 4.85 17.00
CA GLY A 22 10.10 4.16 15.71
C GLY A 22 9.11 3.03 15.42
N ALA A 23 8.25 2.64 16.38
CA ALA A 23 7.35 1.49 16.27
C ALA A 23 5.89 1.86 15.96
N HIS A 24 5.61 3.11 15.55
CA HIS A 24 4.24 3.59 15.34
C HIS A 24 3.69 3.42 13.90
N LEU A 25 4.38 2.68 13.04
CA LEU A 25 3.78 2.15 11.82
C LEU A 25 3.70 0.63 11.90
N LEU A 26 2.47 0.12 11.73
CA LEU A 26 2.03 -1.27 11.81
C LEU A 26 1.64 -1.69 13.24
N ILE A 27 0.34 -1.60 13.55
CA ILE A 27 -0.55 -2.71 13.92
C ILE A 27 -1.92 -2.08 14.22
N ALA A 28 -2.70 -1.84 13.18
CA ALA A 28 -4.15 -1.91 13.24
C ALA A 28 -4.55 -3.21 12.54
N GLY A 29 -4.19 -4.33 13.18
CA GLY A 29 -4.52 -5.68 12.75
C GLY A 29 -5.15 -6.39 13.94
N THR A 30 -6.47 -6.35 13.98
CA THR A 30 -7.31 -7.04 14.97
C THR A 30 -6.99 -8.53 14.96
N ALA A 31 -6.49 -9.05 16.09
CA ALA A 31 -6.33 -10.48 16.30
C ALA A 31 -7.72 -11.11 16.56
N ILE A 32 -8.08 -12.13 15.79
CA ILE A 32 -9.11 -13.10 16.19
C ILE A 32 -8.43 -14.46 16.32
N LEU A 33 -8.19 -14.85 17.57
CA LEU A 33 -7.99 -16.23 17.98
C LEU A 33 -9.38 -16.86 18.18
N GLN A 34 -9.69 -17.93 17.45
CA GLN A 34 -10.56 -18.97 18.00
C GLN A 34 -9.98 -20.36 17.73
N VAL A 35 -9.65 -20.99 18.85
CA VAL A 35 -9.30 -22.39 19.03
C VAL A 35 -10.56 -23.24 18.85
N LYS A 36 -10.44 -24.37 18.14
CA LYS A 36 -11.35 -25.50 18.36
C LYS A 36 -10.54 -26.80 18.38
N LEU A 37 -10.22 -27.21 19.60
CA LEU A 37 -9.88 -28.59 19.94
C LEU A 37 -11.16 -29.41 19.83
N VAL A 38 -11.13 -30.47 19.02
CA VAL A 38 -11.99 -31.65 19.20
C VAL A 38 -11.07 -32.87 19.09
N SER A 39 -11.02 -33.59 20.19
CA SER A 39 -10.42 -34.92 20.33
C SER A 39 -11.32 -35.96 19.66
N ASN A 40 -10.74 -36.99 19.03
CA ASN A 40 -11.26 -38.35 19.19
C ASN A 40 -10.20 -39.43 18.86
N PRO A 41 -10.26 -40.62 19.51
CA PRO A 41 -9.17 -41.59 19.53
C PRO A 41 -9.32 -42.74 18.51
N GLU A 42 -8.17 -43.35 18.25
CA GLU A 42 -7.88 -44.76 17.96
C GLU A 42 -8.57 -45.55 16.83
N ASN A 43 -7.68 -46.02 15.94
CA ASN A 43 -7.53 -47.40 15.44
C ASN A 43 -8.52 -47.94 14.39
N SER A 44 -8.02 -48.13 13.15
CA SER A 44 -8.17 -49.42 12.47
C SER A 44 -7.20 -49.56 11.29
N VAL A 45 -6.47 -50.67 11.30
CA VAL A 45 -5.48 -51.12 10.32
C VAL A 45 -6.21 -51.87 9.21
N ALA A 46 -6.00 -51.51 7.93
CA ALA A 46 -6.18 -52.44 6.82
C ALA A 46 -5.51 -51.95 5.52
N ALA A 47 -4.45 -52.68 5.14
CA ALA A 47 -4.08 -53.17 3.81
C ALA A 47 -4.21 -52.26 2.56
N PHE A 48 -3.06 -52.10 1.90
CA PHE A 48 -2.87 -51.72 0.49
C PHE A 48 -3.73 -52.55 -0.48
N PRO A 49 -4.02 -52.00 -1.67
CA PRO A 49 -3.26 -52.50 -2.80
C PRO A 49 -2.68 -51.41 -3.70
N SER A 50 -1.49 -51.73 -4.19
CA SER A 50 -0.76 -51.07 -5.25
C SER A 50 -1.60 -50.95 -6.54
N CYS A 51 -1.68 -49.73 -7.07
CA CYS A 51 -1.94 -49.50 -8.49
C CYS A 51 -0.95 -48.46 -9.00
N SER A 52 0.12 -48.96 -9.61
CA SER A 52 0.99 -48.17 -10.49
C SER A 52 0.16 -47.62 -11.64
N SER A 53 0.16 -46.30 -11.78
CA SER A 53 -0.10 -45.64 -13.06
C SER A 53 0.80 -44.43 -13.13
N ALA A 54 1.89 -44.62 -13.89
CA ALA A 54 2.81 -43.57 -14.26
C ALA A 54 2.10 -42.57 -15.18
N VAL A 55 1.46 -41.57 -14.60
CA VAL A 55 1.26 -40.29 -15.29
C VAL A 55 2.56 -39.53 -15.15
N THR A 56 3.34 -39.60 -16.23
CA THR A 56 4.42 -38.65 -16.53
C THR A 56 3.78 -37.31 -16.88
N SER A 57 3.14 -36.66 -15.90
CA SER A 57 2.90 -35.22 -15.96
C SER A 57 4.25 -34.56 -15.70
N LYS A 58 4.95 -34.31 -16.81
CA LYS A 58 6.12 -33.46 -16.94
C LYS A 58 5.98 -32.29 -15.96
N ALA A 59 6.70 -32.37 -14.84
CA ALA A 59 6.97 -31.21 -14.04
C ALA A 59 7.77 -30.27 -14.94
N HIS A 60 7.06 -29.35 -15.60
CA HIS A 60 7.64 -28.09 -15.99
C HIS A 60 8.12 -27.48 -14.67
N SER A 61 9.37 -27.76 -14.35
CA SER A 61 10.16 -26.84 -13.56
C SER A 61 10.02 -25.53 -14.31
N ASP A 62 9.14 -24.68 -13.82
CA ASP A 62 9.14 -23.25 -14.09
C ASP A 62 10.48 -22.75 -13.56
N GLN A 63 11.50 -22.99 -14.38
CA GLN A 63 12.68 -22.17 -14.43
C GLN A 63 12.15 -20.82 -14.95
N LEU A 64 11.53 -20.07 -14.03
CA LEU A 64 11.37 -18.63 -14.13
C LEU A 64 12.79 -18.12 -14.27
N SER A 65 13.25 -18.05 -15.53
CA SER A 65 14.18 -17.03 -15.92
C SER A 65 13.66 -15.76 -15.26
N THR A 66 14.39 -15.26 -14.27
CA THR A 66 14.02 -14.07 -13.51
C THR A 66 14.03 -12.93 -14.50
N SER A 67 12.98 -12.80 -15.30
CA SER A 67 12.80 -11.74 -16.26
C SER A 67 12.54 -10.51 -15.40
N HIS A 68 13.62 -9.81 -15.08
CA HIS A 68 13.59 -8.60 -14.30
C HIS A 68 12.58 -7.64 -14.92
N TYR A 69 11.56 -7.28 -14.16
CA TYR A 69 10.49 -6.42 -14.66
C TYR A 69 11.07 -5.03 -14.97
N LYS A 70 10.80 -4.53 -16.18
CA LYS A 70 11.21 -3.18 -16.59
C LYS A 70 10.05 -2.23 -16.43
N MET A 71 10.23 -1.23 -15.57
CA MET A 71 9.20 -0.22 -15.36
C MET A 71 9.05 0.67 -16.60
N ARG A 72 7.81 1.08 -16.92
CA ARG A 72 7.55 1.98 -18.06
C ARG A 72 8.33 3.28 -17.90
N ARG A 73 9.09 3.67 -18.92
CA ARG A 73 9.82 4.95 -18.93
C ARG A 73 8.91 6.06 -19.47
N GLY A 74 9.17 7.29 -19.04
CA GLY A 74 8.47 8.47 -19.58
C GLY A 74 7.04 8.70 -19.08
N LEU A 75 6.60 8.08 -17.98
CA LEU A 75 5.28 8.36 -17.41
C LEU A 75 5.08 9.87 -17.17
N GLU A 76 3.98 10.40 -17.70
CA GLU A 76 3.68 11.83 -17.68
C GLU A 76 2.70 12.20 -16.57
N SER A 77 1.94 11.23 -16.06
CA SER A 77 0.90 11.44 -15.04
C SER A 77 1.08 10.55 -13.82
N VAL A 78 0.62 11.06 -12.67
CA VAL A 78 0.44 10.27 -11.44
C VAL A 78 -0.56 9.12 -11.65
N LYS A 79 -1.55 9.29 -12.56
CA LYS A 79 -2.53 8.26 -12.90
C LYS A 79 -1.87 7.02 -13.51
N GLU A 80 -1.05 7.22 -14.54
CA GLU A 80 -0.32 6.12 -15.20
C GLU A 80 0.63 5.42 -14.21
N LEU A 81 1.24 6.20 -13.31
CA LEU A 81 2.08 5.64 -12.24
C LEU A 81 1.26 4.76 -11.27
N TRP A 82 0.06 5.20 -10.91
CA TRP A 82 -0.83 4.42 -10.04
C TRP A 82 -1.34 3.16 -10.75
N GLU A 83 -1.70 3.26 -12.03
CA GLU A 83 -2.12 2.11 -12.84
C GLU A 83 -1.02 1.06 -12.93
N GLU A 84 0.23 1.45 -13.20
CA GLU A 84 1.36 0.51 -13.20
C GLU A 84 1.55 -0.18 -11.84
N TRP A 85 1.27 0.53 -10.75
CA TRP A 85 1.39 0.00 -9.39
C TRP A 85 0.28 -0.97 -8.99
N ASP A 86 -0.96 -0.63 -9.31
CA ASP A 86 -2.17 -1.28 -8.75
C ASP A 86 -2.82 -2.28 -9.72
N VAL A 87 -2.83 -1.96 -11.01
CA VAL A 87 -3.48 -2.76 -12.06
C VAL A 87 -2.45 -3.55 -12.86
N GLY A 88 -1.26 -2.96 -13.05
CA GLY A 88 -0.27 -3.47 -13.98
C GLY A 88 -0.43 -2.87 -15.37
N VAL A 89 0.42 -3.32 -16.28
CA VAL A 89 0.66 -2.68 -17.57
C VAL A 89 0.78 -3.73 -18.65
N ASP A 90 0.12 -3.52 -19.80
CA ASP A 90 0.18 -4.42 -20.96
C ASP A 90 -0.17 -5.88 -20.61
N GLY A 91 -1.06 -6.08 -19.64
CA GLY A 91 -1.43 -7.40 -19.12
C GLY A 91 -0.38 -8.06 -18.22
N GLY A 92 0.70 -7.35 -17.89
CA GLY A 92 1.69 -7.77 -16.90
C GLY A 92 1.22 -7.58 -15.46
N ALA A 93 1.90 -8.26 -14.52
CA ALA A 93 1.59 -8.18 -13.10
C ALA A 93 1.78 -6.74 -12.56
N PRO A 94 0.91 -6.28 -11.63
CA PRO A 94 1.07 -5.00 -10.98
C PRO A 94 2.36 -4.94 -10.16
N VAL A 95 3.02 -3.78 -10.16
CA VAL A 95 4.30 -3.60 -9.43
C VAL A 95 4.13 -3.84 -7.93
N ARG A 96 2.93 -3.60 -7.37
CA ARG A 96 2.63 -3.95 -5.97
C ARG A 96 2.81 -5.44 -5.70
N GLU A 97 2.26 -6.30 -6.55
CA GLU A 97 2.38 -7.75 -6.37
C GLU A 97 3.83 -8.23 -6.51
N LEU A 98 4.59 -7.62 -7.42
CA LEU A 98 6.01 -7.93 -7.57
C LEU A 98 6.79 -7.58 -6.29
N GLU A 99 6.52 -6.41 -5.72
CA GLU A 99 7.13 -5.96 -4.47
C GLU A 99 6.74 -6.86 -3.28
N GLU A 100 5.48 -7.27 -3.20
CA GLU A 100 5.00 -8.15 -2.12
C GLU A 100 5.55 -9.57 -2.22
N ARG A 101 5.61 -10.14 -3.43
CA ARG A 101 6.06 -11.53 -3.65
C ARG A 101 7.57 -11.67 -3.63
N TYR A 102 8.30 -10.73 -4.23
CA TYR A 102 9.74 -10.86 -4.48
C TYR A 102 10.59 -9.83 -3.73
N GLY A 103 9.97 -8.86 -3.05
CA GLY A 103 10.67 -7.79 -2.36
C GLY A 103 11.55 -7.02 -3.34
N THR A 104 12.85 -6.94 -3.08
CA THR A 104 13.76 -6.23 -3.98
C THR A 104 14.29 -7.07 -5.16
N LYS A 105 14.00 -8.37 -5.20
CA LYS A 105 14.59 -9.30 -6.17
C LYS A 105 14.00 -9.18 -7.58
N TRP A 106 12.79 -8.65 -7.73
CA TRP A 106 12.19 -8.42 -9.05
C TRP A 106 12.87 -7.28 -9.81
N CYS A 107 13.64 -6.43 -9.12
CA CYS A 107 14.14 -5.16 -9.61
C CYS A 107 15.68 -5.12 -9.69
N ASP A 108 16.18 -4.91 -10.91
CA ASP A 108 17.60 -4.64 -11.19
C ASP A 108 18.09 -3.33 -10.57
N ALA A 109 19.42 -3.15 -10.51
CA ALA A 109 20.04 -1.96 -9.92
C ALA A 109 19.59 -0.64 -10.58
N ASP A 110 19.43 -0.63 -11.91
CA ASP A 110 18.98 0.54 -12.67
C ASP A 110 17.49 0.84 -12.44
N GLU A 111 16.66 -0.20 -12.34
CA GLU A 111 15.24 -0.09 -12.03
C GLU A 111 15.04 0.37 -10.57
N ARG A 112 15.95 0.00 -9.66
CA ARG A 112 15.84 0.28 -8.22
C ARG A 112 15.74 1.77 -7.93
N ARG A 113 16.55 2.56 -8.64
CA ARG A 113 16.57 4.03 -8.49
C ARG A 113 15.25 4.64 -8.97
N LEU A 114 14.71 4.14 -10.08
CA LEU A 114 13.42 4.60 -10.60
C LEU A 114 12.28 4.19 -9.66
N PHE A 115 12.29 2.95 -9.19
CA PHE A 115 11.29 2.43 -8.26
C PHE A 115 11.25 3.24 -6.96
N ASN A 116 12.39 3.46 -6.29
CA ASN A 116 12.43 4.20 -5.03
C ASN A 116 11.82 5.61 -5.17
N ARG A 117 12.13 6.28 -6.28
CA ARG A 117 11.58 7.58 -6.63
C ARG A 117 10.06 7.56 -6.82
N ARG A 118 9.56 6.54 -7.52
CA ARG A 118 8.12 6.32 -7.75
C ARG A 118 7.40 5.95 -6.46
N ARG A 119 8.03 5.12 -5.63
CA ARG A 119 7.52 4.67 -4.34
C ARG A 119 7.20 5.83 -3.40
N SER A 120 8.00 6.89 -3.39
CA SER A 120 7.67 8.09 -2.60
C SER A 120 6.31 8.68 -3.00
N VAL A 121 6.02 8.76 -4.30
CA VAL A 121 4.73 9.27 -4.81
C VAL A 121 3.59 8.30 -4.47
N LEU A 122 3.82 7.00 -4.64
CA LEU A 122 2.84 5.95 -4.34
C LEU A 122 2.45 5.93 -2.85
N ASN A 123 3.44 5.97 -1.96
CA ASN A 123 3.22 6.06 -0.52
C ASN A 123 2.42 7.32 -0.16
N PHE A 124 2.69 8.44 -0.84
CA PHE A 124 1.96 9.67 -0.60
C PHE A 124 0.50 9.61 -1.05
N ILE A 125 0.20 8.95 -2.17
CA ILE A 125 -1.19 8.69 -2.58
C ILE A 125 -1.92 7.87 -1.52
N GLN A 126 -1.27 6.81 -1.02
CA GLN A 126 -1.85 5.98 0.04
C GLN A 126 -2.07 6.78 1.33
N GLN A 127 -1.13 7.64 1.70
CA GLN A 127 -1.26 8.54 2.84
C GLN A 127 -2.45 9.51 2.67
N LEU A 128 -2.54 10.20 1.54
CA LEU A 128 -3.65 11.11 1.23
C LEU A 128 -5.01 10.40 1.26
N SER A 129 -5.07 9.18 0.71
CA SER A 129 -6.27 8.35 0.72
C SER A 129 -6.69 8.00 2.15
N CYS A 130 -5.75 7.53 2.97
CA CYS A 130 -5.99 7.20 4.37
C CYS A 130 -6.48 8.43 5.16
N GLU A 131 -5.80 9.57 5.00
CA GLU A 131 -6.19 10.81 5.68
C GLU A 131 -7.60 11.26 5.24
N ALA A 132 -7.89 11.25 3.94
CA ALA A 132 -9.21 11.59 3.43
C ALA A 132 -10.31 10.68 4.00
N GLN A 133 -10.06 9.36 4.08
CA GLN A 133 -10.97 8.40 4.71
C GLN A 133 -11.22 8.75 6.18
N CYS A 134 -10.15 9.02 6.94
CA CYS A 134 -10.25 9.39 8.35
C CYS A 134 -11.09 10.65 8.60
N TYR A 135 -10.96 11.69 7.75
CA TYR A 135 -11.67 12.96 7.95
C TYR A 135 -13.10 12.95 7.40
N THR A 136 -13.36 12.21 6.32
CA THR A 136 -14.63 12.32 5.57
C THR A 136 -15.49 11.06 5.61
N GLY A 137 -14.94 9.93 6.06
CA GLY A 137 -15.61 8.63 5.97
C GLY A 137 -15.86 8.15 4.54
N ALA A 138 -15.16 8.70 3.54
CA ALA A 138 -15.28 8.25 2.15
C ALA A 138 -14.76 6.81 1.98
N GLY A 139 -15.30 6.10 0.99
CA GLY A 139 -14.80 4.78 0.62
C GLY A 139 -13.35 4.83 0.12
N ALA A 140 -12.58 3.80 0.42
CA ALA A 140 -11.14 3.74 0.11
C ALA A 140 -10.83 3.91 -1.39
N GLU A 141 -11.65 3.33 -2.26
CA GLU A 141 -11.49 3.47 -3.70
C GLU A 141 -11.65 4.92 -4.17
N VAL A 142 -12.76 5.56 -3.78
CA VAL A 142 -13.06 6.96 -4.13
C VAL A 142 -11.97 7.90 -3.60
N ALA A 143 -11.56 7.72 -2.34
CA ALA A 143 -10.50 8.51 -1.73
C ALA A 143 -9.17 8.37 -2.49
N THR A 144 -8.84 7.16 -2.94
CA THR A 144 -7.61 6.89 -3.69
C THR A 144 -7.65 7.49 -5.09
N GLN A 145 -8.75 7.31 -5.84
CA GLN A 145 -8.90 7.90 -7.17
C GLN A 145 -8.82 9.43 -7.13
N LEU A 146 -9.49 10.07 -6.16
CA LEU A 146 -9.40 11.52 -5.97
C LEU A 146 -8.00 11.95 -5.52
N ALA A 147 -7.33 11.20 -4.64
CA ALA A 147 -5.96 11.52 -4.24
C ALA A 147 -5.00 11.51 -5.43
N VAL A 148 -5.10 10.49 -6.32
CA VAL A 148 -4.32 10.41 -7.56
C VAL A 148 -4.57 11.65 -8.44
N GLN A 149 -5.84 12.00 -8.66
CA GLN A 149 -6.23 13.14 -9.49
C GLN A 149 -5.72 14.46 -8.93
N TYR A 150 -6.03 14.76 -7.67
CA TYR A 150 -5.66 16.03 -7.02
C TYR A 150 -4.15 16.22 -6.92
N LEU A 151 -3.41 15.13 -6.72
CA LEU A 151 -1.95 15.16 -6.71
C LEU A 151 -1.40 15.51 -8.09
N ASP A 152 -1.94 14.93 -9.16
CA ASP A 152 -1.53 15.24 -10.52
C ASP A 152 -1.89 16.67 -10.94
N ASP A 153 -3.10 17.12 -10.60
CA ASP A 153 -3.57 18.47 -10.89
C ASP A 153 -2.73 19.52 -10.16
N SER A 154 -2.40 19.28 -8.89
CA SER A 154 -1.54 20.18 -8.11
C SER A 154 -0.12 20.25 -8.68
N ARG A 155 0.41 19.13 -9.18
CA ARG A 155 1.69 19.09 -9.89
C ARG A 155 1.63 19.86 -11.22
N LYS A 156 0.57 19.66 -12.01
CA LYS A 156 0.34 20.32 -13.31
C LYS A 156 0.13 21.82 -13.16
N MET A 157 -0.64 22.26 -12.16
CA MET A 157 -0.87 23.67 -11.83
C MET A 157 0.45 24.39 -11.53
N ARG A 158 1.41 23.71 -10.90
CA ARG A 158 2.76 24.24 -10.63
C ARG A 158 3.72 24.09 -11.81
N ARG A 159 3.28 23.50 -12.92
CA ARG A 159 4.08 23.17 -14.11
C ARG A 159 5.32 22.34 -13.74
N LYS A 160 5.14 21.33 -12.88
CA LYS A 160 6.23 20.49 -12.36
C LYS A 160 6.21 19.10 -12.95
N THR A 161 7.38 18.47 -13.02
CA THR A 161 7.55 17.10 -13.48
C THR A 161 7.20 16.10 -12.37
N LEU A 162 6.92 14.85 -12.74
CA LEU A 162 6.78 13.76 -11.77
C LEU A 162 8.07 13.58 -10.94
N ASN A 163 9.22 13.94 -11.52
CA ASN A 163 10.49 13.98 -10.82
C ASN A 163 10.53 14.99 -9.69
N TRP A 164 10.10 16.21 -9.97
CA TRP A 164 9.98 17.23 -8.96
C TRP A 164 9.01 16.78 -7.86
N LEU A 165 7.88 16.18 -8.23
CA LEU A 165 6.88 15.69 -7.29
C LEU A 165 7.49 14.76 -6.24
N SER A 166 8.24 13.73 -6.65
CA SER A 166 8.83 12.74 -5.73
C SER A 166 9.76 13.36 -4.68
N LYS A 167 10.34 14.53 -4.95
CA LYS A 167 11.28 15.22 -4.05
C LYS A 167 10.60 16.28 -3.16
N ASN A 168 9.40 16.71 -3.50
CA ASN A 168 8.74 17.88 -2.90
C ASN A 168 7.38 17.53 -2.27
N ILE A 169 7.15 16.26 -1.94
CA ILE A 169 5.90 15.77 -1.35
C ILE A 169 5.55 16.55 -0.08
N ALA A 170 6.51 16.71 0.83
CA ALA A 170 6.31 17.42 2.09
C ALA A 170 5.88 18.89 1.89
N LEU A 171 6.33 19.55 0.82
CA LEU A 171 5.99 20.95 0.54
C LEU A 171 4.54 21.14 0.06
N ILE A 172 3.94 20.10 -0.52
CA ILE A 172 2.59 20.17 -1.09
C ILE A 172 1.56 19.39 -0.26
N HIS A 173 2.01 18.63 0.74
CA HIS A 173 1.19 17.72 1.53
C HIS A 173 -0.09 18.38 2.04
N ASP A 174 0.07 19.42 2.85
CA ASP A 174 -1.06 20.04 3.55
C ASP A 174 -2.02 20.74 2.60
N GLU A 175 -1.51 21.35 1.52
CA GLU A 175 -2.38 21.98 0.51
C GLU A 175 -3.20 20.93 -0.25
N VAL A 176 -2.57 19.86 -0.72
CA VAL A 176 -3.24 18.79 -1.48
C VAL A 176 -4.25 18.08 -0.59
N LYS A 177 -3.87 17.73 0.64
CA LYS A 177 -4.74 17.12 1.65
C LYS A 177 -5.97 17.98 1.92
N SER A 178 -5.78 19.27 2.19
CA SER A 178 -6.87 20.18 2.54
C SER A 178 -7.87 20.32 1.40
N ARG A 179 -7.38 20.44 0.15
CA ARG A 179 -8.25 20.51 -1.04
C ARG A 179 -9.02 19.21 -1.27
N LEU A 180 -8.37 18.06 -1.10
CA LEU A 180 -8.98 16.75 -1.23
C LEU A 180 -10.13 16.56 -0.22
N ILE A 181 -9.88 16.83 1.07
CA ILE A 181 -10.88 16.72 2.14
C ILE A 181 -12.06 17.66 1.88
N ALA A 182 -11.79 18.91 1.51
CA ALA A 182 -12.82 19.90 1.22
C ALA A 182 -13.71 19.45 0.05
N ARG A 183 -13.11 18.89 -1.01
CA ARG A 183 -13.87 18.39 -2.17
C ARG A 183 -14.79 17.25 -1.80
N ILE A 184 -14.27 16.23 -1.10
CA ILE A 184 -15.06 15.06 -0.71
C ILE A 184 -16.22 15.49 0.20
N SER A 185 -15.95 16.40 1.16
CA SER A 185 -16.98 16.95 2.03
C SER A 185 -18.08 17.69 1.24
N LEU A 186 -17.70 18.48 0.23
CA LEU A 186 -18.65 19.18 -0.63
C LEU A 186 -19.53 18.21 -1.42
N ASP A 187 -18.95 17.15 -2.01
CA ASP A 187 -19.73 16.19 -2.79
C ASP A 187 -20.70 15.37 -1.90
N GLN A 188 -20.30 15.05 -0.67
CA GLN A 188 -21.19 14.41 0.30
C GLN A 188 -22.36 15.32 0.72
N THR A 189 -22.10 16.60 0.97
CA THR A 189 -23.17 17.57 1.32
C THR A 189 -24.13 17.82 0.16
N ALA A 190 -23.62 17.91 -1.07
CA ALA A 190 -24.44 18.01 -2.27
C ALA A 190 -25.33 16.77 -2.43
N THR A 191 -24.76 15.57 -2.25
CA THR A 191 -25.50 14.30 -2.33
C THR A 191 -26.62 14.23 -1.29
N ARG A 192 -26.33 14.59 -0.03
CA ARG A 192 -27.35 14.65 1.06
C ARG A 192 -28.47 15.62 0.76
N THR A 193 -28.14 16.80 0.23
CA THR A 193 -29.12 17.84 -0.12
C THR A 193 -30.07 17.36 -1.23
N CYS A 194 -29.53 16.71 -2.27
CA CYS A 194 -30.31 16.15 -3.36
C CYS A 194 -31.28 15.06 -2.90
N ILE A 195 -30.85 14.21 -1.96
CA ILE A 195 -31.71 13.16 -1.37
C ILE A 195 -32.86 13.80 -0.58
N ASN A 196 -32.57 14.78 0.28
CA ASN A 196 -33.59 15.43 1.10
C ASN A 196 -34.65 16.17 0.26
N ARG A 197 -34.27 16.79 -0.87
CA ARG A 197 -35.22 17.46 -1.76
C ARG A 197 -36.13 16.50 -2.54
N ARG A 198 -35.69 15.27 -2.82
CA ARG A 198 -36.49 14.27 -3.51
C ARG A 198 -37.48 13.55 -2.59
N GLY A 199 -37.32 13.67 -1.28
CA GLY A 199 -38.14 13.00 -0.26
C GLY A 199 -39.29 13.82 0.32
N GLN A 200 -39.52 15.06 -0.13
CA GLN A 200 -40.68 15.86 0.32
C GLN A 200 -41.86 15.64 -0.64
N PRO A 201 -42.98 15.02 -0.18
CA PRO A 201 -44.23 15.03 -0.92
C PRO A 201 -44.82 16.44 -0.94
N LEU A 202 -45.45 16.81 -2.06
CA LEU A 202 -46.24 18.04 -2.23
C LEU A 202 -47.48 18.05 -1.33
#